data_AF-A0A965Q0T0-F1
#
_entry.id   AF-A0A965Q0T0-F1
#
_cell.length_a   1.000
_cell.length_b   1.000
_cell.length_c   1.000
_cell.angle_alpha   90.00
_cell.angle_beta   90.00
_cell.angle_gamma   90.00
#
_symmetry.space_group_name_H-M   'P 1'
#
loop_
_entity.id
_entity.type
_entity.pdbx_description
1 polymer ?
#
loop_
_entity_poly.entity_id
_entity_poly.type
_entity_poly.pdbx_seq_one_letter_code
_entity_poly.pdbx_strand_id
1 'polypeptide(L)'
;MRTNIDIDDKLMEAAMEAGGFKTKREAVEAGLRLVARRKVYDGLRALRGKLHWDDSDESWATLRKQRVLAVNEAAPAPYAVKAAKLAPTKRGRTK
;
A
#
# COMPACT_ATOMS: atom_id res chain seq x y z
N MET A 1 5.35 -11.22 -32.04
CA MET A 1 5.67 -11.07 -33.47
C MET A 1 6.50 -9.81 -33.64
N ARG A 2 7.52 -9.81 -34.53
CA ARG A 2 8.27 -8.59 -34.86
C ARG A 2 7.56 -7.93 -36.04
N THR A 3 7.17 -6.67 -35.86
CA THR A 3 6.45 -5.89 -36.86
C THR A 3 7.10 -4.51 -36.92
N ASN A 4 7.18 -3.94 -38.12
CA ASN A 4 7.59 -2.55 -38.29
C ASN A 4 6.34 -1.68 -38.45
N ILE A 5 6.20 -0.66 -37.60
CA ILE A 5 5.05 0.25 -37.57
C ILE A 5 5.54 1.66 -37.23
N ASP A 6 4.99 2.67 -37.89
CA ASP A 6 5.27 4.06 -37.57
C ASP A 6 4.38 4.51 -36.39
N ILE A 7 5.00 5.06 -35.35
CA ILE A 7 4.35 5.54 -34.13
C ILE A 7 4.82 6.97 -33.88
N ASP A 8 3.91 7.84 -33.46
CA ASP A 8 4.25 9.20 -33.05
C ASP A 8 5.23 9.19 -31.86
N ASP A 9 6.33 9.94 -31.98
CA ASP A 9 7.39 9.96 -30.97
C ASP A 9 6.93 10.54 -29.62
N LYS A 10 6.07 11.57 -29.65
CA LYS A 10 5.54 12.17 -28.41
C LYS A 10 4.63 11.19 -27.69
N LEU A 11 3.86 10.40 -28.44
CA LEU A 11 3.03 9.34 -27.85
C LEU A 11 3.89 8.27 -27.19
N MET A 12 4.98 7.85 -27.83
CA MET A 12 5.89 6.85 -27.27
C MET A 12 6.59 7.38 -26.01
N GLU A 13 7.06 8.62 -26.04
CA GLU A 13 7.69 9.28 -24.89
C GLU A 13 6.72 9.36 -23.70
N ALA A 14 5.50 9.85 -23.93
CA ALA A 14 4.47 9.90 -22.89
C ALA A 14 4.14 8.51 -22.32
N ALA A 15 4.09 7.47 -23.16
CA ALA A 15 3.83 6.10 -22.71
C ALA A 15 5.00 5.53 -21.89
N MET A 16 6.24 5.83 -22.28
CA MET A 16 7.45 5.41 -21.56
C MET A 16 7.58 6.12 -20.22
N GLU A 17 7.31 7.42 -20.15
CA GLU A 17 7.31 8.20 -18.90
C GLU A 17 6.20 7.74 -17.95
N ALA A 18 4.97 7.60 -18.43
CA ALA A 18 3.83 7.21 -17.60
C ALA A 18 3.97 5.79 -17.03
N GLY A 19 4.58 4.87 -17.79
CA GLY A 19 4.74 3.48 -17.39
C GLY A 19 6.11 3.11 -16.80
N GLY A 20 7.07 4.04 -16.79
CA GLY A 20 8.44 3.78 -16.33
C GLY A 20 9.15 2.66 -17.12
N PHE A 21 8.85 2.54 -18.42
CA PHE A 21 9.37 1.45 -19.25
C PHE A 21 10.80 1.71 -19.70
N LYS A 22 11.63 0.66 -19.75
CA LYS A 22 13.03 0.77 -20.20
C LYS A 22 13.15 0.66 -21.72
N THR A 23 12.20 -0.01 -22.37
CA THR A 23 12.24 -0.24 -23.82
C THR A 23 10.92 0.11 -24.49
N LYS A 24 10.99 0.56 -25.75
CA LYS A 24 9.81 0.84 -26.59
C LYS A 24 8.90 -0.39 -26.74
N ARG A 25 9.49 -1.60 -26.79
CA ARG A 25 8.73 -2.86 -26.88
C ARG A 25 7.86 -3.10 -25.64
N GLU A 26 8.42 -2.90 -24.45
CA GLU A 26 7.68 -3.06 -23.19
C GLU A 26 6.49 -2.09 -23.12
N ALA A 27 6.70 -0.84 -23.51
CA ALA A 27 5.64 0.16 -23.55
C ALA A 27 4.49 -0.26 -24.50
N VAL A 28 4.83 -0.71 -25.70
CA VAL A 28 3.83 -1.19 -26.68
C VAL A 28 3.08 -2.42 -26.17
N GLU A 29 3.79 -3.39 -25.58
CA GLU A 29 3.17 -4.61 -25.06
C GLU A 29 2.25 -4.31 -23.86
N ALA A 30 2.67 -3.41 -22.97
CA ALA A 30 1.84 -2.94 -21.87
C ALA A 30 0.58 -2.21 -22.36
N GLY A 31 0.71 -1.36 -23.38
CA GLY A 31 -0.42 -0.68 -24.02
C GLY A 31 -1.43 -1.67 -24.63
N LEU A 32 -0.95 -2.67 -25.37
CA LEU A 32 -1.81 -3.70 -25.95
C LEU A 32 -2.52 -4.55 -24.87
N ARG A 33 -1.83 -4.90 -23.79
CA ARG A 33 -2.44 -5.60 -22.65
C ARG A 33 -3.52 -4.75 -21.98
N LEU A 34 -3.33 -3.44 -21.88
CA LEU A 34 -4.34 -2.53 -21.33
C LEU A 34 -5.60 -2.50 -22.20
N VAL A 35 -5.44 -2.41 -23.52
CA VAL A 35 -6.57 -2.44 -24.48
C VAL A 35 -7.33 -3.76 -24.39
N ALA A 36 -6.63 -4.89 -24.29
CA ALA A 36 -7.27 -6.20 -24.13
C ALA A 36 -8.13 -6.28 -22.86
N ARG A 37 -7.68 -5.66 -21.76
CA ARG A 37 -8.40 -5.62 -20.48
C ARG A 37 -9.54 -4.60 -20.45
N ARG A 38 -9.60 -3.68 -21.41
CA ARG A 38 -10.56 -2.56 -21.39
C ARG A 38 -12.01 -3.02 -21.30
N LYS A 39 -12.39 -4.06 -22.06
CA LYS A 39 -13.76 -4.59 -22.02
C LYS A 39 -14.15 -5.15 -20.65
N VAL A 40 -13.21 -5.73 -19.91
CA VAL A 40 -13.45 -6.22 -18.54
C VAL A 40 -13.73 -5.04 -17.62
N TYR A 41 -12.92 -3.98 -17.71
CA TYR A 41 -13.15 -2.76 -16.93
C TYR A 41 -14.46 -2.07 -17.28
N ASP A 42 -14.85 -2.04 -18.55
CA ASP A 42 -16.13 -1.48 -18.98
C ASP A 42 -17.31 -2.29 -18.41
N GLY A 43 -17.20 -3.63 -18.38
CA GLY A 43 -18.18 -4.51 -17.73
C GLY A 43 -18.30 -4.26 -16.23
N LEU A 44 -17.18 -4.13 -15.52
CA LEU A 44 -17.17 -3.76 -14.10
C LEU A 44 -17.79 -2.38 -13.87
N ARG A 45 -17.49 -1.41 -14.74
CA ARG A 45 -18.07 -0.06 -14.66
C ARG A 45 -19.58 -0.10 -14.88
N ALA A 46 -20.09 -0.97 -15.74
CA ALA A 46 -21.53 -1.14 -15.99
C ALA A 46 -22.29 -1.76 -14.80
N LEU A 47 -21.57 -2.44 -13.90
CA LEU A 47 -22.10 -2.99 -12.66
C LEU A 47 -22.08 -1.97 -11.50
N ARG A 48 -21.45 -0.81 -11.67
CA ARG A 48 -21.44 0.27 -10.67
C ARG A 48 -22.87 0.69 -10.33
N GLY A 49 -23.21 0.64 -9.05
CA GLY A 49 -24.55 0.99 -8.54
C GLY A 49 -25.62 -0.08 -8.72
N LYS A 50 -25.29 -1.23 -9.34
CA LYS A 50 -26.19 -2.39 -9.47
C LYS A 50 -25.89 -3.49 -8.47
N LEU A 51 -24.66 -3.56 -7.96
CA LEU A 51 -24.31 -4.50 -6.90
C LEU A 51 -24.92 -4.04 -5.58
N HIS A 52 -25.73 -4.90 -4.98
CA HIS A 52 -26.10 -4.82 -3.59
C HIS A 52 -24.94 -5.39 -2.77
N TRP A 53 -24.38 -4.58 -1.88
CA TRP A 53 -23.41 -5.04 -0.91
C TRP A 53 -24.18 -5.51 0.33
N ASP A 54 -23.99 -6.77 0.73
CA ASP A 54 -24.65 -7.33 1.89
C ASP A 54 -23.73 -7.24 3.12
N ASP A 55 -24.07 -6.34 4.04
CA ASP A 55 -23.37 -6.14 5.31
C ASP A 55 -23.97 -6.97 6.46
N SER A 56 -24.92 -7.88 6.19
CA SER A 56 -25.54 -8.71 7.22
C SER A 56 -24.60 -9.79 7.79
N ASP A 57 -23.47 -10.05 7.14
CA ASP A 57 -22.51 -11.06 7.57
C ASP A 57 -21.54 -10.50 8.66
N GLU A 58 -21.96 -10.55 9.93
CA GLU A 58 -21.13 -10.25 11.10
C GLU A 58 -20.00 -11.28 11.34
N SER A 59 -19.81 -12.28 10.47
CA SER A 59 -18.72 -13.28 10.58
C SER A 59 -17.34 -12.61 10.71
N TRP A 60 -17.12 -11.52 9.96
CA TRP A 60 -15.88 -10.72 10.01
C TRP A 60 -15.67 -9.95 11.32
N ALA A 61 -16.74 -9.57 12.01
CA ALA A 61 -16.67 -8.95 13.33
C ALA A 61 -16.39 -9.99 14.43
N THR A 62 -16.94 -11.18 14.26
CA THR A 62 -16.81 -12.29 15.22
C THR A 62 -15.38 -12.87 15.24
N LEU A 63 -14.75 -13.01 14.08
CA LEU A 63 -13.35 -13.43 13.96
C LEU A 63 -12.38 -12.48 14.68
N ARG A 64 -12.63 -11.16 14.63
CA ARG A 64 -11.82 -10.17 15.37
C ARG A 64 -11.99 -10.31 16.88
N LYS A 65 -13.22 -10.48 17.37
CA LYS A 65 -13.50 -10.70 18.79
C LYS A 65 -12.80 -11.97 19.32
N GLN A 66 -12.89 -13.08 18.58
CA GLN A 66 -12.20 -14.33 18.93
C GLN A 66 -10.68 -14.17 18.94
N ARG A 67 -10.11 -13.43 17.98
CA ARG A 67 -8.66 -13.17 17.94
C ARG A 67 -8.21 -12.29 19.12
N VAL A 68 -8.98 -11.28 19.51
CA VAL A 68 -8.67 -10.45 20.70
C VAL A 68 -8.73 -11.28 21.99
N LEU A 69 -9.66 -12.22 22.10
CA LEU A 69 -9.76 -13.14 23.25
C LEU A 69 -8.65 -14.21 23.27
N ALA A 70 -8.06 -14.55 22.12
CA ALA A 70 -6.99 -15.55 22.00
C ALA A 70 -5.57 -14.97 22.21
N VAL A 71 -5.40 -13.64 22.20
CA VAL A 71 -4.11 -13.02 22.52
C VAL A 71 -3.98 -12.94 24.04
N ASN A 72 -3.37 -13.95 24.63
CA ASN A 72 -2.93 -13.93 26.02
C ASN A 72 -1.58 -13.20 26.09
N GLU A 73 -1.62 -11.87 26.11
CA GLU A 73 -0.44 -11.03 26.27
C GLU A 73 0.02 -11.14 27.74
N ALA A 74 1.20 -11.72 27.98
CA ALA A 74 1.82 -11.70 29.30
C ALA A 74 1.99 -10.23 29.72
N ALA A 75 1.49 -9.86 30.91
CA ALA A 75 1.54 -8.48 31.39
C ALA A 75 2.94 -7.89 31.19
N PRO A 76 3.08 -6.71 30.54
CA PRO A 76 4.40 -6.12 30.33
C PRO A 76 5.05 -5.90 31.68
N ALA A 77 6.27 -6.41 31.85
CA ALA A 77 7.01 -6.29 33.10
C ALA A 77 7.08 -4.82 33.53
N PRO A 78 6.79 -4.48 34.80
CA PRO A 78 6.80 -3.09 35.24
C PRO A 78 8.21 -2.52 35.04
N TYR A 79 8.30 -1.46 34.23
CA TYR A 79 9.58 -0.81 33.94
C TYR A 79 10.08 -0.12 35.21
N ALA A 80 10.99 -0.78 35.93
CA ALA A 80 11.61 -0.23 37.13
C ALA A 80 12.63 0.84 36.73
N VAL A 81 12.24 2.12 36.83
CA VAL A 81 13.17 3.23 36.65
C VAL A 81 14.13 3.23 37.85
N LYS A 82 15.41 2.84 37.63
CA LYS A 82 16.44 3.02 38.65
C LYS A 82 16.67 4.52 38.84
N ALA A 83 16.24 5.06 39.98
CA ALA A 83 16.55 6.43 40.37
C ALA A 83 18.07 6.60 40.47
N ALA A 84 18.64 7.39 39.55
CA ALA A 84 20.04 7.76 39.59
C ALA A 84 20.28 8.66 40.82
N LYS A 85 21.21 8.25 41.70
CA LYS A 85 21.67 9.06 42.83
C LYS A 85 22.23 10.40 42.31
N LEU A 86 21.53 11.48 42.58
CA LEU A 86 22.02 12.84 42.35
C LEU A 86 23.13 13.14 43.36
N ALA A 87 24.39 13.23 42.90
CA ALA A 87 25.49 13.70 43.72
C ALA A 87 25.39 15.24 43.88
N PRO A 88 25.65 15.81 45.07
CA PRO A 88 25.53 17.25 45.29
C PRO A 88 26.69 17.99 44.61
N THR A 89 26.38 18.85 43.65
CA THR A 89 27.36 19.70 42.99
C THR A 89 27.80 20.81 43.95
N LYS A 90 29.05 20.75 44.45
CA LYS A 90 29.67 21.88 45.17
C LYS A 90 29.81 23.07 44.21
N ARG A 91 29.02 24.13 44.41
CA ARG A 91 29.27 25.43 43.75
C ARG A 91 30.50 26.06 44.38
N GLY A 92 31.61 26.01 43.67
CA GLY A 92 32.80 26.79 43.97
C GLY A 92 32.49 28.28 43.83
N ARG A 93 32.76 29.03 44.90
CA ARG A 93 32.72 30.49 44.96
C ARG A 93 34.08 30.99 44.52
N THR A 94 34.19 31.55 43.33
CA THR A 94 35.36 32.33 42.91
C THR A 94 35.15 33.80 43.25
N LYS A 95 36.24 34.44 43.66
CA LYS A 95 36.37 35.84 44.08
C LYS A 95 37.23 36.56 43.06
#